data_AF-A0A937HR08-F1
#
_entry.id   AF-A0A937HR08-F1
#
_cell.length_a   1.000
_cell.length_b   1.000
_cell.length_c   1.000
_cell.angle_alpha   90.00
_cell.angle_beta   90.00
_cell.angle_gamma   90.00
#
_symmetry.space_group_name_H-M   'P 1'
#
loop_
_entity.id
_entity.type
_entity.pdbx_description
1 polymer ?
#
loop_
_entity_poly.entity_id
_entity_poly.type
_entity_poly.pdbx_seq_one_letter_code
_entity_poly.pdbx_strand_id
1 'polypeptide(L)'
;MPLIQYLSRISFDFGAVSGLGEEIERLGLKRPLLVTDSGVAGAGILERALHAAPQSDIVVYDRTTENPTEQSLLECLELWHDRGCDGVIALGGGSPIDLSKAVALLSSHGGRLADYAVKTGGSDAIGKVSPQIAIPTAAGTGAEVGRLA
;
A
#
# COMPACT_ATOMS: atom_id res chain seq x y z
N MET A 1 -6.33 -6.27 32.50
CA MET A 1 -6.84 -6.51 31.14
C MET A 1 -5.73 -6.19 30.16
N PRO A 2 -5.22 -7.16 29.38
CA PRO A 2 -4.25 -6.83 28.33
C PRO A 2 -4.94 -5.95 27.28
N LEU A 3 -4.29 -4.84 26.92
CA LEU A 3 -4.77 -3.84 25.96
C LEU A 3 -3.71 -3.69 24.87
N ILE A 4 -4.12 -3.75 23.60
CA ILE A 4 -3.26 -3.48 22.44
C ILE A 4 -3.90 -2.33 21.67
N GLN A 5 -3.11 -1.28 21.39
CA GLN A 5 -3.56 -0.11 20.65
C GLN A 5 -2.84 -0.05 19.31
N TYR A 6 -3.61 -0.17 18.23
CA TYR A 6 -3.13 0.11 16.88
C TYR A 6 -3.53 1.52 16.47
N LEU A 7 -2.64 2.17 15.73
CA LEU A 7 -2.91 3.48 15.13
C LEU A 7 -3.72 3.33 13.84
N SER A 8 -3.48 2.22 13.14
CA SER A 8 -4.22 1.86 11.93
C SER A 8 -5.62 1.40 12.28
N ARG A 9 -6.60 1.82 11.47
CA ARG A 9 -7.94 1.22 11.48
C ARG A 9 -7.83 -0.21 10.91
N ILE A 10 -8.36 -1.19 11.64
CA ILE A 10 -8.33 -2.59 11.24
C ILE A 10 -9.76 -3.07 11.01
N SER A 11 -10.03 -3.58 9.81
CA SER A 11 -11.21 -4.39 9.50
C SER A 11 -10.78 -5.86 9.51
N PHE A 12 -11.40 -6.67 10.36
CA PHE A 12 -11.02 -8.06 10.56
C PHE A 12 -12.26 -8.95 10.52
N ASP A 13 -12.37 -9.76 9.47
CA ASP A 13 -13.40 -10.78 9.32
C ASP A 13 -13.04 -11.72 8.16
N PHE A 14 -13.70 -12.87 8.09
CA PHE A 14 -13.73 -13.67 6.88
C PHE A 14 -14.41 -12.89 5.75
N GLY A 15 -13.66 -12.60 4.69
CA GLY A 15 -14.19 -11.85 3.54
C GLY A 15 -14.17 -10.34 3.72
N ALA A 16 -13.49 -9.78 4.72
CA ALA A 16 -13.38 -8.34 4.97
C ALA A 16 -12.95 -7.49 3.75
N VAL A 17 -12.28 -8.10 2.76
CA VAL A 17 -11.95 -7.47 1.47
C VAL A 17 -13.18 -6.92 0.73
N SER A 18 -14.39 -7.45 0.97
CA SER A 18 -15.63 -6.90 0.39
C SER A 18 -15.89 -5.45 0.78
N GLY A 19 -15.34 -4.98 1.90
CA GLY A 19 -15.41 -3.58 2.34
C GLY A 19 -14.41 -2.65 1.67
N LEU A 20 -13.60 -3.12 0.72
CA LEU A 20 -12.57 -2.29 0.07
C LEU A 20 -13.16 -1.03 -0.56
N GLY A 21 -14.27 -1.14 -1.28
CA GLY A 21 -14.94 0.01 -1.89
C GLY A 21 -15.35 1.07 -0.86
N GLU A 22 -15.87 0.66 0.30
CA GLU A 22 -16.27 1.57 1.38
C GLU A 22 -15.05 2.30 1.98
N GLU A 23 -13.92 1.61 2.13
CA GLU A 23 -12.69 2.21 2.64
C GLU A 23 -12.04 3.17 1.64
N ILE A 24 -12.11 2.88 0.33
CA ILE A 24 -11.70 3.81 -0.74
C ILE A 24 -12.56 5.09 -0.67
N GLU A 25 -13.89 4.94 -0.58
CA GLU A 25 -14.81 6.07 -0.47
C GLU A 25 -14.59 6.88 0.80
N ARG A 26 -14.41 6.22 1.95
CA ARG A 26 -14.12 6.86 3.25
C ARG A 26 -12.85 7.71 3.21
N LEU A 27 -11.83 7.24 2.49
CA LEU A 27 -10.57 7.98 2.30
C LEU A 27 -10.66 9.05 1.20
N GLY A 28 -11.77 9.11 0.46
CA GLY A 28 -11.98 10.07 -0.62
C GLY A 28 -11.15 9.79 -1.87
N LEU A 29 -10.63 8.56 -2.02
CA LEU A 29 -9.78 8.15 -3.13
C LEU A 29 -10.62 7.97 -4.40
N LYS A 30 -10.09 8.43 -5.53
CA LYS A 30 -10.71 8.29 -6.86
C LYS A 30 -9.93 7.35 -7.75
N ARG A 31 -8.60 7.37 -7.64
CA ARG A 31 -7.69 6.59 -8.48
C ARG A 31 -6.52 6.06 -7.64
N PRO A 32 -6.76 5.07 -6.77
CA PRO A 32 -5.66 4.50 -6.01
C PRO A 32 -4.78 3.60 -6.89
N LEU A 33 -3.48 3.61 -6.62
CA LEU A 33 -2.51 2.65 -7.15
C LEU A 33 -2.53 1.39 -6.29
N LEU A 34 -2.96 0.26 -6.85
CA LEU A 34 -2.86 -1.05 -6.25
C LEU A 34 -1.51 -1.69 -6.59
N VAL A 35 -0.72 -2.00 -5.57
CA VAL A 35 0.59 -2.65 -5.66
C VAL A 35 0.46 -4.09 -5.16
N THR A 36 0.84 -5.04 -6.01
CA THR A 36 0.82 -6.48 -5.74
C THR A 36 2.00 -7.18 -6.40
N ASP A 37 2.19 -8.47 -6.09
CA ASP A 37 3.08 -9.37 -6.82
C ASP A 37 2.32 -10.30 -7.78
N SER A 38 3.06 -10.91 -8.70
CA SER A 38 2.53 -11.78 -9.75
C SER A 38 1.99 -13.11 -9.22
N GLY A 39 2.44 -13.57 -8.05
CA GLY A 39 1.91 -14.76 -7.39
C GLY A 39 0.51 -14.52 -6.84
N VAL A 40 0.30 -13.39 -6.18
CA VAL A 40 -1.02 -12.94 -5.70
C VAL A 40 -1.98 -12.69 -6.85
N ALA A 41 -1.50 -12.07 -7.94
CA ALA A 41 -2.30 -11.89 -9.16
C ALA A 41 -2.66 -13.25 -9.79
N GLY A 42 -1.68 -14.14 -9.99
CA GLY A 42 -1.89 -15.47 -10.55
C GLY A 42 -2.80 -16.38 -9.71
N ALA A 43 -2.96 -16.09 -8.42
CA ALA A 43 -3.86 -16.80 -7.52
C ALA A 43 -5.33 -16.31 -7.58
N GLY A 44 -5.66 -15.31 -8.40
CA GLY A 44 -7.03 -14.77 -8.50
C GLY A 44 -7.41 -13.78 -7.40
N ILE A 45 -6.45 -13.39 -6.54
CA ILE A 45 -6.70 -12.54 -5.37
C ILE A 45 -6.83 -11.07 -5.80
N LEU A 46 -6.03 -10.66 -6.78
CA LEU A 46 -6.12 -9.33 -7.39
C LEU A 46 -7.53 -9.07 -7.92
N GLU A 47 -8.07 -10.00 -8.70
CA GLU A 47 -9.41 -9.93 -9.26
C GLU A 47 -10.44 -9.81 -8.15
N ARG A 48 -10.32 -10.61 -7.08
CA ARG A 48 -11.24 -10.53 -5.94
C ARG A 48 -11.23 -9.13 -5.29
N ALA A 49 -10.07 -8.49 -5.18
CA ALA A 49 -9.97 -7.12 -4.66
C ALA A 49 -10.59 -6.11 -5.64
N LEU A 50 -10.32 -6.20 -6.93
CA LEU A 50 -10.90 -5.32 -7.95
C LEU A 50 -12.44 -5.44 -8.00
N HIS A 51 -12.98 -6.66 -7.91
CA HIS A 51 -14.43 -6.89 -7.84
C HIS A 51 -15.09 -6.33 -6.57
N ALA A 52 -14.33 -6.16 -5.48
CA ALA A 52 -14.83 -5.53 -4.26
C ALA A 52 -14.89 -4.00 -4.33
N ALA A 53 -14.30 -3.39 -5.37
CA ALA A 53 -14.28 -1.95 -5.59
C ALA A 53 -14.58 -1.58 -7.06
N PRO A 54 -15.70 -2.04 -7.65
CA PRO A 54 -15.94 -1.95 -9.10
C PRO A 54 -16.16 -0.53 -9.61
N GLN A 55 -16.45 0.43 -8.71
CA GLN A 55 -16.64 1.84 -9.04
C GLN A 55 -15.35 2.66 -8.99
N SER A 56 -14.25 2.06 -8.55
CA SER A 56 -12.96 2.74 -8.38
C SER A 56 -12.10 2.58 -9.64
N ASP A 57 -11.46 3.66 -10.09
CA ASP A 57 -10.52 3.65 -11.21
C ASP A 57 -9.15 3.15 -10.71
N ILE A 58 -9.06 1.88 -10.31
CA ILE A 58 -7.85 1.32 -9.70
C ILE A 58 -6.77 1.14 -10.78
N VAL A 59 -5.60 1.74 -10.55
CA VAL A 59 -4.40 1.51 -11.37
C VAL A 59 -3.62 0.37 -10.75
N VAL A 60 -3.15 -0.60 -11.54
CA VAL A 60 -2.48 -1.81 -11.00
C VAL A 60 -1.00 -1.81 -11.36
N TYR A 61 -0.17 -2.12 -10.37
CA TYR A 61 1.22 -2.54 -10.49
C TYR A 61 1.37 -3.94 -9.87
N ASP A 62 1.68 -4.95 -10.69
CA ASP A 62 1.72 -6.37 -10.30
C ASP A 62 3.13 -6.99 -10.36
N ARG A 63 4.16 -6.14 -10.53
CA ARG A 63 5.55 -6.56 -10.74
C ARG A 63 6.39 -6.47 -9.47
N THR A 64 5.78 -6.53 -8.30
CA THR A 64 6.53 -6.50 -7.04
C THR A 64 7.36 -7.76 -6.88
N THR A 65 8.65 -7.59 -6.60
CA THR A 65 9.58 -8.69 -6.28
C THR A 65 9.61 -8.97 -4.78
N GLU A 66 10.08 -10.15 -4.38
CA GLU A 66 10.19 -10.55 -2.96
C GLU A 66 11.00 -9.55 -2.12
N ASN A 67 12.06 -8.99 -2.69
CA ASN A 67 12.77 -7.84 -2.12
C ASN A 67 12.60 -6.66 -3.10
N PRO A 68 11.67 -5.73 -2.82
CA PRO A 68 11.38 -4.63 -3.72
C PRO A 68 12.61 -3.73 -3.83
N THR A 69 12.87 -3.24 -5.03
CA THR A 69 14.06 -2.42 -5.31
C THR A 69 13.68 -0.94 -5.43
N GLU A 70 14.69 -0.05 -5.36
CA GLU A 70 14.49 1.36 -5.68
C GLU A 70 13.95 1.54 -7.11
N GLN A 71 14.33 0.66 -8.04
CA GLN A 71 13.77 0.64 -9.39
C GLN A 71 12.27 0.35 -9.39
N SER A 72 11.80 -0.65 -8.64
CA SER A 72 10.35 -0.94 -8.50
C SER A 72 9.58 0.24 -7.93
N LEU A 73 10.19 0.97 -6.98
CA LEU A 73 9.61 2.20 -6.43
C LEU A 73 9.50 3.31 -7.49
N LEU A 74 10.55 3.52 -8.29
CA LEU A 74 10.53 4.49 -9.37
C LEU A 74 9.48 4.16 -10.43
N GLU A 75 9.32 2.89 -10.81
CA GLU A 75 8.27 2.45 -11.73
C GLU A 75 6.86 2.72 -11.18
N CYS A 76 6.64 2.45 -9.88
CA CYS A 76 5.38 2.77 -9.21
C CYS A 76 5.13 4.29 -9.19
N LEU A 77 6.16 5.11 -8.96
CA LEU A 77 6.03 6.57 -8.93
C LEU A 77 5.77 7.15 -10.32
N GLU A 78 6.43 6.62 -11.36
CA GLU A 78 6.13 6.98 -12.74
C GLU A 78 4.66 6.69 -13.07
N LEU A 79 4.20 5.48 -12.77
CA LEU A 79 2.81 5.10 -12.97
C LEU A 79 1.84 5.95 -12.13
N TRP A 80 2.22 6.27 -10.89
CA TRP A 80 1.47 7.16 -9.99
C TRP A 80 1.26 8.54 -10.62
N HIS A 81 2.33 9.15 -11.13
CA HIS A 81 2.27 10.48 -11.72
C HIS A 81 1.55 10.49 -13.07
N ASP A 82 1.86 9.53 -13.95
CA ASP A 82 1.26 9.44 -15.29
C ASP A 82 -0.24 9.22 -15.25
N ARG A 83 -0.71 8.44 -14.27
CA ARG A 83 -2.13 8.13 -14.11
C ARG A 83 -2.82 9.09 -13.15
N GLY A 84 -2.10 9.94 -12.42
CA GLY A 84 -2.68 10.86 -11.45
C GLY A 84 -3.31 10.13 -10.27
N CYS A 85 -2.58 9.19 -9.68
CA CYS A 85 -3.02 8.41 -8.54
C CYS A 85 -3.09 9.27 -7.26
N ASP A 86 -4.00 8.92 -6.34
CA ASP A 86 -4.30 9.72 -5.15
C ASP A 86 -4.26 8.94 -3.81
N GLY A 87 -3.98 7.64 -3.87
CA GLY A 87 -3.79 6.77 -2.71
C GLY A 87 -3.16 5.44 -3.11
N VAL A 88 -2.69 4.65 -2.14
CA VAL A 88 -2.07 3.35 -2.40
C VAL A 88 -2.90 2.23 -1.78
N ILE A 89 -3.11 1.14 -2.53
CA ILE A 89 -3.65 -0.11 -2.01
C ILE A 89 -2.53 -1.15 -2.07
N ALA A 90 -2.07 -1.65 -0.93
CA ALA A 90 -1.18 -2.79 -0.88
C ALA A 90 -1.98 -4.09 -0.84
N LEU A 91 -1.73 -5.00 -1.77
CA LEU A 91 -2.32 -6.35 -1.77
C LEU A 91 -1.19 -7.37 -1.82
N GLY A 92 -1.02 -8.15 -0.74
CA GLY A 92 0.01 -9.19 -0.73
C GLY A 92 0.66 -9.42 0.63
N GLY A 93 1.89 -9.94 0.61
CA GLY A 93 2.73 -10.11 1.80
C GLY A 93 3.46 -8.82 2.21
N GLY A 94 4.57 -8.98 2.95
CA GLY A 94 5.40 -7.83 3.38
C GLY A 94 5.94 -7.00 2.22
N SER A 95 6.37 -7.65 1.13
CA SER A 95 7.03 -6.98 0.01
C SER A 95 6.14 -5.96 -0.72
N PRO A 96 4.90 -6.30 -1.16
CA PRO A 96 3.98 -5.29 -1.72
C PRO A 96 3.57 -4.21 -0.72
N ILE A 97 3.46 -4.55 0.57
CA ILE A 97 3.11 -3.59 1.63
C ILE A 97 4.22 -2.56 1.85
N ASP A 98 5.48 -3.00 1.91
CA ASP A 98 6.63 -2.13 2.14
C ASP A 98 6.93 -1.26 0.91
N LEU A 99 6.82 -1.82 -0.30
CA LEU A 99 6.87 -1.03 -1.53
C LEU A 99 5.77 0.05 -1.55
N SER A 100 4.55 -0.30 -1.14
CA SER A 100 3.43 0.65 -1.06
C SER A 100 3.67 1.79 -0.08
N LYS A 101 4.30 1.51 1.07
CA LYS A 101 4.67 2.56 2.04
C LYS A 101 5.72 3.50 1.45
N ALA A 102 6.71 2.97 0.73
CA ALA A 102 7.72 3.78 0.07
C ALA A 102 7.10 4.67 -1.02
N VAL A 103 6.12 4.16 -1.78
CA VAL A 103 5.34 4.96 -2.75
C VAL A 103 4.54 6.04 -2.04
N ALA A 104 3.83 5.72 -0.96
CA ALA A 104 3.06 6.71 -0.20
C ALA A 104 3.94 7.83 0.38
N LEU A 105 5.15 7.48 0.82
CA LEU A 105 6.13 8.43 1.34
C LEU A 105 6.64 9.37 0.24
N LEU A 106 7.20 8.82 -0.85
CA LEU A 106 7.83 9.60 -1.91
C LEU A 106 6.83 10.35 -2.79
N SER A 107 5.61 9.83 -2.97
CA SER A 107 4.55 10.58 -3.65
C SER A 107 4.14 11.86 -2.89
N SER A 108 4.33 11.88 -1.57
CA SER A 108 3.99 13.04 -0.72
C SER A 108 5.15 14.00 -0.49
N HIS A 109 6.39 13.50 -0.41
CA HIS A 109 7.55 14.30 0.02
C HIS A 109 8.63 14.45 -1.07
N GLY A 110 8.58 13.65 -2.14
CA GLY A 110 9.62 13.61 -3.17
C GLY A 110 10.98 13.20 -2.62
N GLY A 111 12.05 13.54 -3.33
CA GLY A 111 13.42 13.23 -2.92
C GLY A 111 13.77 11.74 -3.09
N ARG A 112 14.77 11.28 -2.34
CA ARG A 112 15.26 9.90 -2.38
C ARG A 112 14.82 9.16 -1.13
N LEU A 113 14.62 7.85 -1.22
CA LEU A 113 14.25 7.03 -0.07
C LEU A 113 15.29 7.13 1.08
N ALA A 114 16.57 7.25 0.73
CA ALA A 114 17.67 7.43 1.68
C ALA A 114 17.56 8.71 2.53
N ASP A 115 16.88 9.75 2.04
CA ASP A 115 16.71 11.02 2.76
C ASP A 115 15.81 10.83 4.00
N TYR A 116 14.97 9.79 4.00
CA TYR A 116 14.01 9.48 5.07
C TYR A 116 14.47 8.32 5.98
N ALA A 117 15.72 7.87 5.83
CA ALA A 117 16.22 6.75 6.61
C ALA A 117 16.29 7.08 8.12
N VAL A 118 15.78 6.18 8.96
CA VAL A 118 15.79 6.34 10.42
C VAL A 118 17.22 6.53 10.95
N LYS A 119 18.20 5.82 10.37
CA LYS A 119 19.61 5.85 10.81
C LYS A 119 20.27 7.23 10.66
N THR A 120 19.75 8.08 9.77
CA THR A 120 20.26 9.42 9.49
C THR A 120 19.36 10.51 10.10
N GLY A 121 18.34 10.15 10.87
CA GLY A 121 17.35 11.08 11.43
C GLY A 121 16.29 11.54 10.44
N GLY A 122 16.17 10.90 9.27
CA GLY A 122 15.24 11.29 8.21
C GLY A 122 13.76 11.17 8.60
N SER A 123 13.44 10.41 9.65
CA SER A 123 12.08 10.24 10.17
C SER A 123 11.39 11.55 10.55
N ASP A 124 12.16 12.53 11.05
CA ASP A 124 11.61 13.81 11.52
C ASP A 124 11.14 14.70 10.37
N ALA A 125 11.61 14.43 9.14
CA ALA A 125 11.19 15.12 7.93
C ALA A 125 9.89 14.54 7.34
N ILE A 126 9.39 13.42 7.88
CA ILE A 126 8.18 12.75 7.37
C ILE A 126 6.93 13.40 7.99
N GLY A 127 6.22 14.15 7.16
CA GLY A 127 4.91 14.71 7.47
C GLY A 127 3.76 13.77 7.12
N LYS A 128 2.64 14.34 6.68
CA LYS A 128 1.47 13.57 6.23
C LYS A 128 1.80 12.86 4.92
N VAL A 129 1.62 11.55 4.89
CA VAL A 129 1.79 10.71 3.68
C VAL A 129 0.45 10.46 2.97
N SER A 130 0.52 10.05 1.71
CA SER A 130 -0.62 9.64 0.89
C SER A 130 -1.40 8.53 1.61
N PRO A 131 -2.75 8.52 1.54
CA PRO A 131 -3.53 7.49 2.20
C PRO A 131 -3.18 6.09 1.68
N GLN A 132 -3.13 5.12 2.58
CA GLN A 132 -2.83 3.73 2.26
C GLN A 132 -3.89 2.79 2.84
N ILE A 133 -4.29 1.80 2.05
CA ILE A 133 -5.06 0.62 2.47
C ILE A 133 -4.17 -0.60 2.32
N ALA A 134 -4.08 -1.47 3.33
CA ALA A 134 -3.31 -2.71 3.25
C ALA A 134 -4.24 -3.93 3.37
N ILE A 135 -4.09 -4.88 2.45
CA ILE A 135 -4.84 -6.13 2.37
C ILE A 135 -3.82 -7.29 2.41
N PRO A 136 -3.46 -7.75 3.62
CA PRO A 136 -2.45 -8.79 3.77
C PRO A 136 -2.97 -10.16 3.28
N THR A 137 -2.17 -10.88 2.51
CA THR A 137 -2.50 -12.23 2.00
C THR A 137 -1.79 -13.36 2.76
N ALA A 138 -0.88 -13.01 3.67
CA ALA A 138 -0.16 -13.95 4.52
C ALA A 138 -0.34 -13.63 6.00
N ALA A 139 -0.52 -14.66 6.83
CA ALA A 139 -0.47 -14.54 8.29
C ALA A 139 1.00 -14.50 8.75
N GLY A 140 1.68 -13.39 8.43
CA GLY A 140 3.14 -13.25 8.51
C GLY A 140 3.60 -11.93 9.14
N THR A 141 4.38 -11.16 8.38
CA THR A 141 5.26 -10.06 8.83
C THR A 141 4.66 -8.99 9.75
N GLY A 142 3.34 -8.77 9.73
CA GLY A 142 2.70 -7.66 10.45
C GLY A 142 3.01 -6.28 9.84
N ALA A 143 3.51 -6.23 8.60
CA ALA A 143 3.87 -5.00 7.91
C ALA A 143 2.67 -4.04 7.78
N GLU A 144 1.44 -4.54 7.70
CA GLU A 144 0.21 -3.77 7.55
C GLU A 144 -0.12 -2.86 8.76
N VAL A 145 0.44 -3.14 9.93
CA VAL A 145 0.29 -2.31 11.15
C VAL A 145 1.60 -1.63 11.57
N GLY A 146 2.71 -1.97 10.90
CA GLY A 146 4.03 -1.39 11.15
C GLY A 146 4.23 -0.04 10.48
N ARG A 147 5.07 0.81 11.09
CA ARG A 147 5.50 2.11 10.53
C ARG A 147 6.78 2.03 9.69
N LEU A 148 7.42 0.87 9.66
CA LEU A 148 8.64 0.64 8.90
C LEU A 148 8.28 0.21 7.48
N ALA A 149 9.05 0.69 6.51
CA ALA A 149 9.05 0.26 5.13
C ALA A 149 10.44 -0.30 4.80
#